data_AF-A0A7Y2XPK2-F1
#
_entry.id   AF-A0A7Y2XPK2-F1
#
_cell.length_a   1.000
_cell.length_b   1.000
_cell.length_c   1.000
_cell.angle_alpha   90.00
_cell.angle_beta   90.00
_cell.angle_gamma   90.00
#
_symmetry.space_group_name_H-M   'P 1'
#
loop_
_entity.id
_entity.type
_entity.pdbx_description
1 polymer ?
#
loop_
_entity_poly.entity_id
_entity_poly.type
_entity_poly.pdbx_seq_one_letter_code
_entity_poly.pdbx_strand_id
1 'polypeptide(L)' 'MMIFGIGIDVVEVARLESSMAEFGDRFASRVFTEAERQYCDSQKHPAIHYA' A
#
# COMPACT_ATOMS: atom_id res chain seq x y z
N MET A 1 6.71 -24.85 21.54
CA MET A 1 6.65 -23.68 20.65
C MET A 1 5.26 -23.07 20.79
N MET A 2 5.12 -21.85 21.32
CA MET A 2 3.81 -21.18 21.44
C MET A 2 3.69 -20.11 20.36
N ILE A 3 2.66 -20.24 19.53
CA ILE A 3 2.28 -19.22 18.55
C ILE A 3 1.38 -18.22 19.27
N PHE A 4 1.77 -16.94 19.29
CA PHE A 4 0.97 -15.85 19.89
C PHE A 4 -0.19 -15.41 18.99
N GLY A 5 -0.09 -15.62 17.67
CA GLY A 5 -1.14 -15.35 16.71
C GLY A 5 -0.65 -15.54 15.27
N ILE A 6 -1.60 -15.70 14.33
CA ILE A 6 -1.35 -15.70 12.88
C ILE A 6 -2.33 -14.74 12.20
N GLY A 7 -1.88 -14.13 11.11
CA GLY A 7 -2.70 -13.24 10.29
C GLY A 7 -2.38 -13.42 8.82
N ILE A 8 -3.40 -13.26 7.99
CA ILE A 8 -3.31 -13.22 6.54
C ILE A 8 -4.18 -12.08 6.06
N ASP A 9 -3.71 -11.37 5.03
CA ASP A 9 -4.48 -10.38 4.31
C ASP A 9 -4.21 -10.51 2.81
N VAL A 10 -5.19 -10.08 2.02
CA VAL A 10 -5.12 -10.05 0.57
C VAL A 10 -5.77 -8.75 0.10
N VAL A 11 -5.03 -7.99 -0.70
CA VAL A 11 -5.53 -6.77 -1.32
C VAL A 11 -5.53 -6.91 -2.83
N GLU A 12 -6.55 -6.33 -3.45
CA GLU A 12 -6.64 -6.20 -4.90
C GLU A 12 -5.95 -4.91 -5.35
N VAL A 13 -5.00 -5.02 -6.28
CA VAL A 13 -4.24 -3.87 -6.82
C VAL A 13 -5.17 -2.81 -7.42
N ALA A 14 -6.20 -3.23 -8.16
CA ALA A 14 -7.17 -2.31 -8.78
C ALA A 14 -7.98 -1.51 -7.75
N ARG A 15 -8.25 -2.10 -6.58
CA ARG A 15 -8.91 -1.38 -5.47
C ARG A 15 -8.01 -0.29 -4.91
N LEU A 16 -6.72 -0.57 -4.81
CA LEU A 16 -5.75 0.38 -4.32
C LEU A 16 -5.50 1.51 -5.33
N GLU A 17 -5.43 1.20 -6.63
CA GLU A 17 -5.43 2.21 -7.72
C GLU A 17 -6.64 3.15 -7.62
N SER A 18 -7.84 2.57 -7.44
CA SER A 18 -9.07 3.36 -7.30
C SER A 18 -9.03 4.26 -6.07
N SER A 19 -8.53 3.75 -4.94
CA SER A 19 -8.41 4.52 -3.69
C SER A 19 -7.39 5.66 -3.83
N MET A 20 -6.26 5.39 -4.48
CA MET A 20 -5.24 6.42 -4.77
C MET A 20 -5.79 7.49 -5.73
N ALA A 21 -6.60 7.11 -6.72
CA ALA A 21 -7.24 8.05 -7.63
C ALA A 21 -8.31 8.91 -6.93
N GLU A 22 -9.10 8.32 -6.02
CA GLU A 22 -10.16 9.02 -5.29
C GLU A 22 -9.63 9.97 -4.21
N PHE A 23 -8.64 9.52 -3.45
CA PHE A 23 -8.18 10.23 -2.24
C PHE A 23 -6.80 10.91 -2.41
N GLY A 24 -6.07 10.61 -3.48
CA GLY A 24 -4.74 11.14 -3.75
C GLY A 24 -3.75 10.88 -2.62
N ASP A 25 -2.84 11.82 -2.41
CA ASP A 25 -1.77 11.75 -1.41
C ASP A 25 -2.26 11.56 0.03
N ARG A 26 -3.52 11.89 0.33
CA ARG A 26 -4.08 11.72 1.67
C ARG A 26 -4.19 10.24 2.06
N PHE A 27 -4.49 9.37 1.11
CA PHE A 27 -4.51 7.92 1.38
C PHE A 27 -3.09 7.41 1.62
N ALA A 28 -2.16 7.72 0.70
CA ALA A 28 -0.79 7.25 0.78
C ALA A 28 -0.09 7.70 2.07
N SER A 29 -0.21 8.98 2.43
CA SER A 29 0.42 9.54 3.64
C SER A 29 -0.16 9.01 4.96
N ARG A 30 -1.37 8.43 4.96
CA ARG A 30 -1.99 7.85 6.15
C ARG A 30 -1.49 6.43 6.45
N VAL A 31 -1.15 5.69 5.41
CA VAL A 31 -0.84 4.25 5.51
C VAL A 31 0.66 3.99 5.36
N PHE A 32 1.35 4.80 4.54
CA PHE A 32 2.76 4.64 4.22
C PHE A 32 3.61 5.77 4.80
N THR A 33 4.80 5.42 5.24
CA THR A 33 5.84 6.39 5.60
C THR A 33 6.35 7.11 4.36
N GLU A 34 7.11 8.18 4.56
CA GLU A 34 7.71 8.93 3.45
C GLU A 34 8.74 8.11 2.66
N ALA A 35 9.54 7.28 3.33
CA ALA A 35 10.52 6.41 2.68
C ALA A 35 9.84 5.33 1.81
N GLU A 36 8.75 4.74 2.28
CA GLU A 36 7.96 3.76 1.52
C GLU A 36 7.31 4.39 0.29
N ARG A 37 6.76 5.61 0.43
CA ARG A 37 6.20 6.34 -0.71
C ARG A 37 7.25 6.65 -1.77
N GLN A 38 8.40 7.18 -1.36
CA GLN A 38 9.52 7.41 -2.29
C GLN A 38 9.93 6.15 -3.04
N TYR A 39 9.99 5.00 -2.35
CA TYR A 39 10.27 3.73 -2.99
C TYR A 39 9.20 3.36 -4.01
N CYS A 40 7.91 3.38 -3.63
CA CYS A 40 6.80 2.98 -4.50
C CYS A 40 6.66 3.90 -5.71
N ASP A 41 6.77 5.21 -5.51
CA ASP A 41 6.65 6.23 -6.56
C ASP A 41 7.79 6.16 -7.57
N SER A 42 8.96 5.63 -7.17
CA SER A 42 10.08 5.41 -8.08
C SER A 42 9.92 4.19 -8.99
N GLN A 43 8.93 3.33 -8.75
CA GLN A 43 8.72 2.12 -9.53
C GLN A 43 8.00 2.41 -10.85
N LYS A 44 8.19 1.52 -11.83
CA LYS A 44 7.55 1.64 -13.15
C LYS A 44 6.02 1.59 -13.08
N HIS A 45 5.47 0.86 -12.12
CA HIS A 45 4.02 0.78 -11.87
C HIS A 45 3.75 0.95 -10.37
N PRO A 46 3.71 2.18 -9.83
CA PRO A 46 3.69 2.42 -8.38
C PRO A 46 2.58 1.70 -7.61
N ALA A 47 1.38 1.59 -8.20
CA ALA A 47 0.21 1.04 -7.52
C ALA A 47 0.36 -0.42 -7.05
N ILE A 48 1.12 -1.27 -7.77
CA ILE A 48 1.37 -2.65 -7.33
C ILE A 48 2.30 -2.71 -6.11
N HIS A 49 3.13 -1.69 -5.92
CA HIS A 49 4.06 -1.63 -4.79
C HIS A 49 3.42 -1.03 -3.53
N TYR A 50 2.28 -0.37 -3.69
CA TYR A 50 1.42 0.05 -2.60
C TYR A 50 0.40 -1.02 -2.18
N ALA A 51 0.30 -2.15 -2.91
CA ALA A 51 -0.69 -3.20 -2.71
C ALA A 51 -0.11 -4.44 -2.01
#